data_AF-A0A8I2G2J9-F1
#
_entry.id   AF-A0A8I2G2J9-F1
#
_cell.length_a   1.000
_cell.length_b   1.000
_cell.length_c   1.000
_cell.angle_alpha   90.00
_cell.angle_beta   90.00
_cell.angle_gamma   90.00
#
_symmetry.space_group_name_H-M   'P 1'
#
loop_
_entity.id
_entity.type
_entity.pdbx_description
1 polymer ?
#
loop_
_entity_poly.entity_id
_entity_poly.type
_entity_poly.pdbx_seq_one_letter_code
_entity_poly.pdbx_strand_id
1 'polypeptide(L)'
;MEKEDIKISEFFPEEHPDLTPEQKWNRVFDGWINKLDEKKLLSNLFELKLWFESIEEIFSSTYLEDLIFKGETTNTRNYESYLLLFSQMCARIVNHLKDLDFEKDRYLLNFEEFIVEKILENYTSKAFPYLKDIYSPESWFYSLRIFLQNLRFVTTELAKTETTTQKTYSAVRKLYRKELMGNSLIISLMKGTFIPKMDKIFQQDICDIINSTEDKKLKKHVGIFFIFAFRIMKLNNFIELNLNKARNVEITIPLIMLLKKKLEDIDTFYHTIFKESLQTMFKTEAEIGNVDEIFTALKFEYKKIYEGEFPHYFEEKDEKISKRSLMKNIIIISDMAIQELIENVAKLFKPEISGSNIFENYVSRAQKASEVKEKLVKLHTKINDFFSHKGKINPADIFYDINQFIETDLNYLLFKDWNEFLNYYNKLVRTDFSPEFKLNLKAFHSFITKILKEMADRK
;
A
#
# COMPACT_ATOMS: atom_id res chain seq x y z
N MET A 1 38.18 -8.30 40.38
CA MET A 1 37.70 -8.25 38.98
C MET A 1 38.30 -9.45 38.29
N GLU A 2 37.55 -10.53 38.22
CA GLU A 2 37.93 -11.69 37.42
C GLU A 2 37.92 -11.28 35.94
N LYS A 3 38.97 -11.67 35.22
CA LYS A 3 39.02 -11.55 33.76
C LYS A 3 38.12 -12.64 33.20
N GLU A 4 36.93 -12.28 32.72
CA GLU A 4 36.20 -13.17 31.82
C GLU A 4 36.99 -13.25 30.51
N ASP A 5 37.59 -14.41 30.26
CA ASP A 5 38.20 -14.75 28.99
C ASP A 5 37.08 -14.85 27.94
N ILE A 6 36.93 -13.79 27.15
CA ILE A 6 36.01 -13.76 26.02
C ILE A 6 36.49 -14.80 25.00
N LYS A 7 35.76 -15.92 24.89
CA LYS A 7 36.07 -16.96 23.91
C LYS A 7 35.71 -16.46 22.52
N ILE A 8 36.74 -16.24 21.69
CA ILE A 8 36.59 -15.81 20.29
C ILE A 8 35.64 -16.70 19.49
N SER A 9 35.56 -17.99 19.84
CA SER A 9 34.65 -18.98 19.22
C SER A 9 33.17 -18.66 19.40
N GLU A 10 32.79 -17.85 20.40
CA GLU A 10 31.39 -17.43 20.61
C GLU A 10 30.94 -16.36 19.61
N PHE A 11 31.88 -15.72 18.90
CA PHE A 11 31.57 -14.71 17.87
C PHE A 11 31.39 -15.31 16.46
N PHE A 12 31.71 -16.59 16.28
CA PHE A 12 31.51 -17.28 15.01
C PHE A 12 30.31 -18.24 15.16
N PRO A 13 29.37 -18.25 14.20
CA PRO A 13 28.23 -19.17 14.26
C PRO A 13 28.72 -20.63 14.35
N GLU A 14 28.07 -21.44 15.20
CA GLU A 14 28.39 -22.87 15.33
C GLU A 14 28.44 -23.52 13.94
N GLU A 15 29.57 -24.16 13.62
CA GLU A 15 29.72 -24.85 12.35
C GLU A 15 28.77 -26.04 12.30
N HIS A 16 27.73 -25.93 11.47
CA HIS A 16 26.90 -27.06 11.06
C HIS A 16 27.38 -27.54 9.68
N PRO A 17 28.38 -28.44 9.58
CA PRO A 17 28.95 -28.87 8.31
C PRO A 17 27.92 -29.50 7.36
N ASP A 18 26.80 -30.01 7.89
CA ASP A 18 25.79 -30.73 7.12
C ASP A 18 24.73 -29.84 6.45
N LEU A 19 24.70 -28.54 6.74
CA LEU A 19 23.69 -27.63 6.20
C LEU A 19 24.18 -26.94 4.92
N THR A 20 23.29 -26.83 3.92
CA THR A 20 23.57 -25.98 2.76
C THR A 20 23.69 -24.51 3.19
N PRO A 21 24.42 -23.66 2.43
CA PRO A 21 24.51 -22.23 2.72
C PRO A 21 23.13 -21.56 2.89
N GLU A 22 22.15 -21.96 2.08
CA GLU A 22 20.77 -21.46 2.16
C GLU A 22 20.06 -21.88 3.46
N GLN A 23 20.27 -23.11 3.91
CA GLN A 23 19.68 -23.59 5.17
C GLN A 23 20.30 -22.92 6.40
N LYS A 24 21.63 -22.72 6.39
CA LYS A 24 22.32 -21.94 7.43
C LYS A 24 21.76 -20.52 7.49
N TRP A 25 21.57 -19.91 6.33
CA TRP A 25 21.03 -18.57 6.21
C TRP A 25 19.60 -18.44 6.71
N ASN A 26 18.72 -19.37 6.33
CA ASN A 26 17.34 -19.40 6.81
C ASN A 26 17.27 -19.52 8.33
N ARG A 27 18.16 -20.31 8.96
CA ARG A 27 18.25 -20.38 10.42
C ARG A 27 18.66 -19.06 11.06
N VAL A 28 19.64 -18.35 10.49
CA VAL A 28 20.07 -17.03 10.98
C VAL A 28 18.91 -16.03 10.87
N PHE A 29 18.22 -16.03 9.73
CA PHE A 29 17.05 -15.19 9.49
C PHE A 29 15.92 -15.51 10.49
N ASP A 30 15.54 -16.77 10.66
CA ASP A 30 14.48 -17.18 11.58
C ASP A 30 14.84 -16.85 13.04
N GLY A 31 16.09 -17.10 13.45
CA GLY A 31 16.59 -16.71 14.77
C GLY A 31 16.51 -15.20 15.01
N TRP A 32 16.79 -14.40 13.98
CA TRP A 32 16.66 -12.96 14.04
C TRP A 32 15.20 -12.49 14.13
N ILE A 33 14.29 -13.07 13.34
CA ILE A 33 12.85 -12.79 13.41
C ILE A 33 12.32 -13.15 14.81
N ASN A 34 12.78 -14.24 15.42
CA ASN A 34 12.39 -14.62 16.77
C ASN A 34 12.80 -13.58 17.82
N LYS A 35 14.03 -13.09 17.76
CA LYS A 35 14.51 -12.00 18.64
C LYS A 35 13.67 -10.73 18.48
N LEU A 36 13.30 -10.38 17.25
CA LEU A 36 12.46 -9.21 17.00
C LEU A 36 11.03 -9.37 17.53
N ASP A 37 10.47 -10.58 17.44
CA ASP A 37 9.17 -10.93 18.00
C ASP A 37 9.16 -10.80 19.53
N GLU A 38 10.17 -11.34 20.21
CA GLU A 38 10.36 -11.19 21.66
C GLU A 38 10.43 -9.71 22.08
N LYS A 39 11.07 -8.87 21.26
CA LYS A 39 11.17 -7.42 21.48
C LYS A 39 9.94 -6.63 21.00
N LYS A 40 8.91 -7.29 20.46
CA LYS A 40 7.69 -6.67 19.88
C LYS A 40 7.98 -5.68 18.73
N LEU A 41 9.04 -5.93 17.96
CA LEU A 41 9.50 -5.09 16.86
C LEU A 41 9.06 -5.57 15.47
N LEU A 42 8.23 -6.63 15.38
CA LEU A 42 7.75 -7.17 14.09
C LEU A 42 6.94 -6.17 13.27
N SER A 43 6.20 -5.25 13.92
CA SER A 43 5.48 -4.19 13.21
C SER A 43 6.44 -3.24 12.49
N ASN A 44 7.55 -2.88 13.14
CA ASN A 44 8.59 -2.02 12.55
C ASN A 44 9.30 -2.74 11.40
N LEU A 45 9.56 -4.04 11.55
CA LEU A 45 10.12 -4.84 10.47
C LEU A 45 9.16 -4.95 9.27
N PHE A 46 7.86 -5.10 9.52
CA PHE A 46 6.85 -5.10 8.47
C PHE A 46 6.79 -3.77 7.73
N GLU A 47 6.78 -2.65 8.46
CA GLU A 47 6.83 -1.32 7.85
C GLU A 47 8.12 -1.12 7.03
N LEU A 48 9.27 -1.55 7.56
CA LEU A 48 10.54 -1.52 6.85
C LEU A 48 10.49 -2.31 5.54
N LYS A 49 9.89 -3.51 5.55
CA LYS A 49 9.68 -4.32 4.36
C LYS A 49 8.82 -3.57 3.32
N LEU A 50 7.73 -2.93 3.76
CA LEU A 50 6.87 -2.15 2.86
C LEU A 50 7.64 -0.98 2.23
N TRP A 51 8.52 -0.30 2.96
CA TRP A 51 9.33 0.77 2.40
C TRP A 51 10.31 0.28 1.33
N PHE A 52 10.97 -0.87 1.55
CA PHE A 52 11.83 -1.47 0.53
C PHE A 52 11.05 -1.87 -0.72
N GLU A 53 9.86 -2.49 -0.58
CA GLU A 53 8.98 -2.83 -1.70
C GLU A 53 8.50 -1.58 -2.44
N SER A 54 8.14 -0.52 -1.71
CA SER A 54 7.64 0.73 -2.30
C SER A 54 8.70 1.46 -3.13
N ILE A 55 9.98 1.43 -2.71
CA ILE A 55 11.08 1.99 -3.50
C ILE A 55 11.22 1.25 -4.82
N GLU A 56 11.16 -0.09 -4.79
CA GLU A 56 11.25 -0.89 -6.02
C GLU A 56 10.10 -0.58 -6.97
N GLU A 57 8.88 -0.41 -6.45
CA GLU A 57 7.72 -0.03 -7.27
C GLU A 57 7.85 1.37 -7.89
N ILE A 58 8.34 2.37 -7.15
CA ILE A 58 8.63 3.70 -7.75
C ILE A 58 9.66 3.57 -8.86
N PHE A 59 10.68 2.74 -8.67
CA PHE A 59 11.75 2.57 -9.65
C PHE A 59 11.30 1.85 -10.92
N SER A 60 10.24 1.05 -10.88
CA SER A 60 9.71 0.34 -12.05
C SER A 60 8.41 0.91 -12.63
N SER A 61 7.76 1.85 -11.96
CA SER A 61 6.43 2.31 -12.36
C SER A 61 6.45 3.23 -13.57
N THR A 62 6.04 2.72 -14.73
CA THR A 62 5.73 3.55 -15.91
C THR A 62 4.51 4.43 -15.66
N TYR A 63 3.53 3.93 -14.91
CA TYR A 63 2.32 4.67 -14.58
C TYR A 63 2.61 5.96 -13.80
N LEU A 64 3.50 5.91 -12.79
CA LEU A 64 3.90 7.12 -12.06
C LEU A 64 4.71 8.07 -12.95
N GLU A 65 5.56 7.55 -13.85
CA GLU A 65 6.26 8.37 -14.82
C GLU A 65 5.30 9.13 -15.74
N ASP A 66 4.25 8.46 -16.23
CA ASP A 66 3.25 9.06 -17.11
C ASP A 66 2.42 10.15 -16.40
N LEU A 67 2.15 9.98 -15.10
CA LEU A 67 1.47 11.00 -14.29
C LEU A 67 2.33 12.23 -14.04
N ILE A 68 3.60 12.04 -13.66
CA ILE A 68 4.50 13.15 -13.31
C ILE A 68 4.94 13.92 -14.56
N PHE A 69 5.26 13.23 -15.66
CA PHE A 69 5.81 13.83 -16.87
C PHE A 69 4.76 14.05 -17.97
N LYS A 70 3.50 14.25 -17.59
CA LYS A 70 2.37 14.35 -18.51
C LYS A 70 2.60 15.46 -19.54
N GLY A 71 2.83 15.07 -20.80
CA GLY A 71 3.05 16.01 -21.92
C GLY A 71 4.51 16.41 -22.16
N GLU A 72 5.47 15.84 -21.42
CA GLU A 72 6.89 16.12 -21.59
C GLU A 72 7.59 15.09 -22.48
N THR A 73 8.55 15.54 -23.28
CA THR A 73 9.45 14.65 -24.03
C THR A 73 10.52 14.07 -23.12
N THR A 74 11.04 12.87 -23.43
CA THR A 74 12.06 12.20 -22.58
C THR A 74 13.28 13.07 -22.25
N ASN A 75 13.66 13.97 -23.17
CA ASN A 75 14.83 14.83 -23.00
C ASN A 75 14.58 16.05 -22.11
N THR A 76 13.31 16.40 -21.86
CA THR A 76 12.92 17.55 -21.02
C THR A 76 12.51 17.13 -19.61
N ARG A 77 12.39 15.82 -19.34
CA ARG A 77 11.97 15.29 -18.04
C ARG A 77 12.94 15.66 -16.92
N ASN A 78 12.41 16.27 -15.86
CA ASN A 78 13.16 16.56 -14.64
C ASN A 78 12.82 15.56 -13.51
N TYR A 79 13.78 14.71 -13.15
CA TYR A 79 13.62 13.67 -12.12
C TYR A 79 13.82 14.16 -10.68
N GLU A 80 13.77 15.48 -10.43
CA GLU A 80 13.91 16.08 -9.10
C GLU A 80 12.92 15.48 -8.11
N SER A 81 11.63 15.45 -8.46
CA SER A 81 10.56 14.90 -7.61
C SER A 81 10.81 13.45 -7.21
N TYR A 82 11.38 12.64 -8.12
CA TYR A 82 11.77 11.25 -7.83
C TYR A 82 12.91 11.19 -6.81
N LEU A 83 13.93 12.04 -6.93
CA LEU A 83 15.03 12.09 -5.96
C LEU A 83 14.59 12.61 -4.60
N LEU A 84 13.70 13.60 -4.55
CA LEU A 84 13.13 14.11 -3.29
C LEU A 84 12.30 13.03 -2.60
N LEU A 85 11.41 12.34 -3.32
CA LEU A 85 10.66 11.19 -2.79
C LEU A 85 11.60 10.11 -2.28
N PHE A 86 12.63 9.76 -3.05
CA PHE A 86 13.62 8.76 -2.66
C PHE A 86 14.39 9.16 -1.39
N SER A 87 14.84 10.41 -1.29
CA SER A 87 15.49 10.95 -0.10
C SER A 87 14.59 10.85 1.14
N GLN A 88 13.30 11.16 0.99
CA GLN A 88 12.33 11.03 2.08
C GLN A 88 12.13 9.56 2.52
N MET A 89 12.06 8.63 1.57
CA MET A 89 11.99 7.19 1.87
C MET A 89 13.26 6.68 2.57
N CYS A 90 14.45 7.09 2.12
CA CYS A 90 15.69 6.78 2.83
C CYS A 90 15.68 7.29 4.26
N ALA A 91 15.15 8.50 4.51
CA ALA A 91 15.01 9.04 5.85
C ALA A 91 14.09 8.19 6.74
N ARG A 92 12.97 7.70 6.18
CA ARG A 92 12.04 6.81 6.90
C ARG A 92 12.68 5.48 7.23
N ILE A 93 13.33 4.85 6.25
CA ILE A 93 14.04 3.58 6.45
C ILE A 93 15.12 3.75 7.53
N VAL A 94 15.93 4.81 7.46
CA VAL A 94 16.96 5.09 8.47
C VAL A 94 16.37 5.19 9.88
N ASN A 95 15.20 5.79 10.04
CA ASN A 95 14.54 5.86 11.34
C ASN A 95 14.08 4.48 11.81
N HIS A 96 13.44 3.68 10.96
CA HIS A 96 13.06 2.30 11.33
C HIS A 96 14.26 1.43 11.65
N LEU A 97 15.38 1.59 10.92
CA LEU A 97 16.63 0.89 11.22
C LEU A 97 17.25 1.32 12.56
N LYS A 98 17.00 2.56 13.02
CA LYS A 98 17.37 3.00 14.38
C LYS A 98 16.49 2.37 15.45
N ASP A 99 15.20 2.18 15.17
CA ASP A 99 14.28 1.56 16.13
C ASP A 99 14.50 0.05 16.22
N LEU A 100 14.95 -0.56 15.12
CA LEU A 100 15.42 -1.94 15.08
C LEU A 100 16.86 -2.08 15.61
N ASP A 101 17.54 -0.97 15.96
CA ASP A 101 18.93 -1.00 16.41
C ASP A 101 19.01 -1.83 17.69
N PHE A 102 19.59 -3.02 17.53
CA PHE A 102 19.87 -3.92 18.61
C PHE A 102 21.00 -3.26 19.37
N GLU A 103 20.84 -3.03 20.67
CA GLU A 103 21.88 -2.51 21.56
C GLU A 103 23.15 -3.38 21.53
N LYS A 104 23.91 -3.31 20.45
CA LYS A 104 25.23 -3.89 20.29
C LYS A 104 26.21 -2.78 20.60
N ASP A 105 27.21 -3.12 21.39
CA ASP A 105 28.27 -2.19 21.74
C ASP A 105 28.91 -1.68 20.44
N ARG A 106 29.03 -0.35 20.27
CA ARG A 106 29.60 0.26 19.04
C ARG A 106 30.99 -0.30 18.75
N TYR A 107 31.72 -0.71 19.78
CA TYR A 107 33.01 -1.35 19.66
C TYR A 107 32.96 -2.68 18.90
N LEU A 108 31.90 -3.48 19.08
CA LEU A 108 31.74 -4.76 18.40
C LEU A 108 31.40 -4.59 16.92
N LEU A 109 30.55 -3.61 16.60
CA LEU A 109 30.23 -3.24 15.21
C LEU A 109 31.48 -2.75 14.46
N ASN A 110 32.23 -1.84 15.08
CA ASN A 110 33.48 -1.32 14.52
C ASN A 110 34.55 -2.41 14.38
N PHE A 111 34.56 -3.40 15.29
CA PHE A 111 35.48 -4.53 15.23
C PHE A 111 35.14 -5.49 14.08
N GLU A 112 33.86 -5.83 13.90
CA GLU A 112 33.40 -6.64 12.76
C GLU A 112 33.71 -5.94 11.42
N GLU A 113 33.46 -4.63 11.31
CA GLU A 113 33.80 -3.83 10.12
C GLU A 113 35.32 -3.78 9.88
N PHE A 114 36.13 -3.53 10.92
CA PHE A 114 37.59 -3.50 10.81
C PHE A 114 38.18 -4.84 10.35
N ILE A 115 37.68 -5.96 10.89
CA ILE A 115 38.13 -7.30 10.48
C ILE A 115 37.81 -7.53 9.01
N VAL A 116 36.60 -7.19 8.57
CA VAL A 116 36.21 -7.33 7.16
C VAL A 116 37.04 -6.43 6.24
N GLU A 117 37.25 -5.16 6.61
CA GLU A 117 38.10 -4.24 5.85
C GLU A 117 39.54 -4.76 5.74
N LYS A 118 40.15 -5.20 6.85
CA LYS A 118 41.53 -5.72 6.86
C LYS A 118 41.68 -7.01 6.06
N ILE A 119 40.65 -7.86 6.03
CA ILE A 119 40.65 -9.04 5.16
C ILE A 119 40.52 -8.63 3.70
N LEU A 120 39.63 -7.68 3.37
CA LEU A 120 39.42 -7.21 2.00
C LEU A 120 40.57 -6.35 1.44
N GLU A 121 41.36 -5.69 2.30
CA GLU A 121 42.60 -5.00 1.92
C GLU A 121 43.66 -5.98 1.38
N ASN A 122 43.72 -7.20 1.94
CA ASN A 122 44.74 -8.19 1.61
C ASN A 122 44.24 -9.26 0.63
N TYR A 123 42.92 -9.45 0.52
CA TYR A 123 42.30 -10.51 -0.27
C TYR A 123 41.10 -10.00 -1.05
N THR A 124 40.98 -10.39 -2.32
CA THR A 124 39.79 -10.05 -3.12
C THR A 124 38.54 -10.70 -2.54
N SER A 125 37.37 -10.06 -2.68
CA SER A 125 36.08 -10.61 -2.23
C SER A 125 35.73 -11.98 -2.81
N LYS A 126 36.39 -12.40 -3.90
CA LYS A 126 36.27 -13.75 -4.49
C LYS A 126 37.02 -14.82 -3.69
N ALA A 127 38.05 -14.46 -2.93
CA ALA A 127 38.84 -15.38 -2.11
C ALA A 127 38.10 -15.81 -0.83
N PHE A 128 37.13 -15.02 -0.37
CA PHE A 128 36.30 -15.31 0.80
C PHE A 128 34.81 -15.14 0.46
N PRO A 129 34.20 -16.10 -0.26
CA PRO A 129 32.78 -16.04 -0.61
C PRO A 129 31.85 -15.97 0.62
N TYR A 130 32.30 -16.48 1.77
CA TYR A 130 31.59 -16.50 3.05
C TYR A 130 31.89 -15.30 3.95
N LEU A 131 32.65 -14.29 3.50
CA LEU A 131 32.95 -13.11 4.31
C LEU A 131 31.69 -12.35 4.75
N LYS A 132 30.61 -12.47 3.96
CA LYS A 132 29.28 -11.92 4.26
C LYS A 132 28.56 -12.65 5.39
N ASP A 133 28.97 -13.88 5.69
CA ASP A 133 28.42 -14.71 6.78
C ASP A 133 29.03 -14.35 8.14
N ILE A 134 30.08 -13.52 8.15
CA ILE A 134 30.72 -12.97 9.37
C ILE A 134 29.86 -11.83 9.95
N TYR A 135 29.11 -11.11 9.11
CA TYR A 135 28.27 -10.02 9.56
C TYR A 135 27.02 -10.53 10.25
N SER A 136 26.88 -10.17 11.52
CA SER A 136 25.60 -10.29 12.21
C SER A 136 24.52 -9.44 11.51
N PRO A 137 23.23 -9.82 11.60
CA PRO A 137 22.12 -8.99 11.12
C PRO A 137 22.20 -7.53 11.57
N GLU A 138 22.60 -7.33 12.81
CA GLU A 138 22.83 -6.05 13.47
C GLU A 138 23.84 -5.19 12.69
N SER A 139 25.01 -5.76 12.40
CA SER A 139 26.09 -5.06 11.67
C SER A 139 25.66 -4.71 10.25
N TRP A 140 24.91 -5.59 9.58
CA TRP A 140 24.34 -5.28 8.28
C TRP A 140 23.38 -4.09 8.30
N PHE A 141 22.47 -4.03 9.27
CA PHE A 141 21.54 -2.92 9.38
C PHE A 141 22.24 -1.61 9.77
N TYR A 142 23.31 -1.70 10.57
CA TYR A 142 24.15 -0.56 10.87
C TYR A 142 24.82 0.01 9.62
N SER A 143 25.52 -0.82 8.82
CA SER A 143 26.18 -0.37 7.60
C SER A 143 25.17 0.12 6.56
N LEU A 144 24.03 -0.57 6.40
CA LEU A 144 22.92 -0.12 5.53
C LEU A 144 22.39 1.25 5.97
N ARG A 145 22.24 1.48 7.27
CA ARG A 145 21.77 2.75 7.81
C ARG A 145 22.74 3.88 7.44
N ILE A 146 24.05 3.67 7.58
CA ILE A 146 25.06 4.66 7.19
C ILE A 146 25.00 4.92 5.68
N PHE A 147 24.95 3.85 4.88
CA PHE A 147 24.82 3.97 3.43
C PHE A 147 23.60 4.80 3.03
N LEU A 148 22.42 4.52 3.59
CA LEU A 148 21.19 5.23 3.28
C LEU A 148 21.21 6.68 3.78
N GLN A 149 21.86 6.97 4.91
CA GLN A 149 22.08 8.35 5.37
C GLN A 149 22.92 9.14 4.36
N ASN A 150 24.05 8.57 3.93
CA ASN A 150 24.92 9.21 2.95
C ASN A 150 24.24 9.38 1.58
N LEU A 151 23.56 8.33 1.10
CA LEU A 151 22.83 8.37 -0.16
C LEU A 151 21.70 9.39 -0.12
N ARG A 152 21.01 9.53 1.03
CA ARG A 152 20.02 10.59 1.25
C ARG A 152 20.63 11.99 1.11
N PHE A 153 21.80 12.25 1.70
CA PHE A 153 22.46 13.55 1.55
C PHE A 153 22.81 13.83 0.10
N VAL A 154 23.43 12.86 -0.59
CA VAL A 154 23.78 12.98 -2.01
C VAL A 154 22.55 13.26 -2.86
N THR A 155 21.47 12.51 -2.67
CA THR A 155 20.23 12.68 -3.45
C THR A 155 19.53 14.01 -3.17
N THR A 156 19.60 14.50 -1.93
CA THR A 156 19.07 15.82 -1.57
C THR A 156 19.87 16.95 -2.23
N GLU A 157 21.20 16.86 -2.29
CA GLU A 157 22.01 17.86 -2.99
C GLU A 157 21.83 17.79 -4.51
N LEU A 158 21.73 16.58 -5.08
CA LEU A 158 21.44 16.41 -6.51
C LEU A 158 20.08 16.98 -6.90
N ALA A 159 19.07 16.86 -6.03
CA ALA A 159 17.74 17.42 -6.27
C ALA A 159 17.72 18.96 -6.28
N LYS A 160 18.69 19.64 -5.64
CA LYS A 160 18.79 21.12 -5.68
C LYS A 160 19.34 21.66 -7.00
N THR A 161 19.82 20.80 -7.88
CA THR A 161 20.29 21.23 -9.21
C THR A 161 19.11 21.65 -10.08
N GLU A 162 19.35 22.58 -11.02
CA GLU A 162 18.27 23.12 -11.88
C GLU A 162 17.55 22.04 -12.69
N THR A 163 18.27 20.98 -13.10
CA THR A 163 17.68 19.85 -13.81
C THR A 163 18.29 18.52 -13.36
N THR A 164 17.43 17.59 -12.91
CA THR A 164 17.84 16.22 -12.62
C THR A 164 17.57 15.32 -13.82
N THR A 165 18.64 14.85 -14.47
CA THR A 165 18.51 13.98 -15.65
C THR A 165 18.10 12.55 -15.28
N GLN A 166 17.50 11.83 -16.25
CA GLN A 166 17.24 10.39 -16.15
C GLN A 166 18.51 9.58 -15.83
N LYS A 167 19.67 9.99 -16.34
CA LYS A 167 20.95 9.32 -16.08
C LYS A 167 21.35 9.44 -14.61
N THR A 168 21.19 10.63 -14.02
CA THR A 168 21.42 10.88 -12.59
C THR A 168 20.51 10.00 -11.74
N TYR A 169 19.20 10.02 -12.00
CA TYR A 169 18.23 9.18 -11.31
C TYR A 169 18.56 7.68 -11.44
N SER A 170 18.90 7.23 -12.65
CA SER A 170 19.27 5.83 -12.92
C SER A 170 20.55 5.42 -12.19
N ALA A 171 21.51 6.32 -12.01
CA ALA A 171 22.73 6.04 -11.26
C ALA A 171 22.43 5.85 -9.77
N VAL A 172 21.63 6.73 -9.17
CA VAL A 172 21.15 6.61 -7.78
C VAL A 172 20.44 5.27 -7.57
N ARG A 173 19.49 4.93 -8.46
CA ARG A 173 18.79 3.64 -8.45
C ARG A 173 19.75 2.45 -8.47
N LYS A 174 20.76 2.48 -9.33
CA LYS A 174 21.77 1.41 -9.44
C LYS A 174 22.59 1.26 -8.17
N LEU A 175 22.99 2.38 -7.54
CA LEU A 175 23.73 2.37 -6.28
C LEU A 175 22.90 1.75 -5.17
N TYR A 176 21.65 2.20 -4.99
CA TYR A 176 20.72 1.64 -4.02
C TYR A 176 20.51 0.13 -4.22
N ARG A 177 20.20 -0.30 -5.45
CA ARG A 177 19.96 -1.72 -5.75
C ARG A 177 21.20 -2.59 -5.52
N LYS A 178 22.38 -2.08 -5.85
CA LYS A 178 23.64 -2.80 -5.62
C LYS A 178 23.83 -3.06 -4.12
N GLU A 179 23.52 -2.09 -3.26
CA GLU A 179 23.62 -2.26 -1.82
C GLU A 179 22.58 -3.27 -1.29
N LEU A 180 21.31 -3.13 -1.68
CA LEU A 180 20.25 -4.05 -1.24
C LEU A 180 20.50 -5.49 -1.69
N MET A 181 20.93 -5.68 -2.95
CA MET A 181 21.30 -7.01 -3.48
C MET A 181 22.62 -7.52 -2.92
N GLY A 182 23.40 -6.67 -2.27
CA GLY A 182 24.55 -7.07 -1.47
C GLY A 182 24.16 -7.78 -0.17
N ASN A 183 22.94 -7.55 0.32
CA ASN A 183 22.46 -7.94 1.64
C ASN A 183 21.49 -9.14 1.58
N SER A 184 21.95 -10.30 2.05
CA SER A 184 21.15 -11.52 2.06
C SER A 184 19.92 -11.45 2.96
N LEU A 185 19.88 -10.59 3.99
CA LEU A 185 18.73 -10.48 4.91
C LEU A 185 17.60 -9.71 4.24
N ILE A 186 17.95 -8.60 3.59
CA ILE A 186 16.99 -7.83 2.80
C ILE A 186 16.50 -8.70 1.66
N ILE A 187 17.38 -9.46 1.00
CA ILE A 187 16.97 -10.41 -0.03
C ILE A 187 15.96 -11.42 0.56
N SER A 188 16.23 -12.04 1.71
CA SER A 188 15.27 -12.97 2.34
C SER A 188 13.96 -12.29 2.73
N LEU A 189 14.03 -11.07 3.29
CA LEU A 189 12.87 -10.25 3.64
C LEU A 189 12.01 -9.89 2.43
N MET A 190 12.65 -9.62 1.28
CA MET A 190 12.01 -9.20 0.03
C MET A 190 11.56 -10.38 -0.86
N LYS A 191 12.30 -11.50 -0.86
CA LYS A 191 11.97 -12.72 -1.62
C LYS A 191 10.99 -13.63 -0.89
N GLY A 192 10.94 -13.57 0.44
CA GLY A 192 10.02 -14.36 1.25
C GLY A 192 8.58 -14.01 0.93
N THR A 193 7.90 -14.87 0.15
CA THR A 193 6.48 -14.71 -0.15
C THR A 193 5.63 -14.75 1.12
N PHE A 194 6.08 -15.48 2.16
CA PHE A 194 5.44 -15.59 3.47
C PHE A 194 6.48 -15.63 4.59
N ILE A 195 6.30 -14.77 5.60
CA ILE A 195 7.05 -14.76 6.86
C ILE A 195 6.03 -15.04 7.97
N PRO A 196 5.97 -16.27 8.50
CA PRO A 196 4.87 -16.72 9.37
C PRO A 196 4.54 -15.79 10.54
N LYS A 197 5.57 -15.23 11.18
CA LYS A 197 5.42 -14.33 12.34
C LYS A 197 4.85 -12.96 11.96
N MET A 198 5.12 -12.47 10.75
CA MET A 198 4.61 -11.18 10.26
C MET A 198 3.23 -11.31 9.61
N ASP A 199 2.96 -12.47 9.02
CA ASP A 199 1.76 -12.75 8.22
C ASP A 199 0.72 -13.57 8.97
N LYS A 200 0.82 -13.60 10.29
CA LYS A 200 -0.18 -14.22 11.15
C LYS A 200 -1.53 -13.52 10.99
N ILE A 201 -2.57 -14.33 10.78
CA ILE A 201 -3.97 -13.91 10.84
C ILE A 201 -4.41 -14.06 12.30
N PHE A 202 -5.01 -13.00 12.85
CA PHE A 202 -5.41 -12.98 14.27
C PHE A 202 -6.91 -13.22 14.45
N GLN A 203 -7.70 -13.05 13.39
CA GLN A 203 -9.14 -13.25 13.38
C GLN A 203 -9.47 -14.74 13.50
N GLN A 204 -10.06 -15.13 14.64
CA GLN A 204 -10.34 -16.53 14.96
C GLN A 204 -11.29 -17.17 13.94
N ASP A 205 -12.36 -16.46 13.54
CA ASP A 205 -13.30 -16.96 12.53
C ASP A 205 -12.62 -17.32 11.20
N ILE A 206 -11.62 -16.54 10.78
CA ILE A 206 -10.85 -16.83 9.56
C ILE A 206 -9.93 -18.03 9.75
N CYS A 207 -9.28 -18.13 10.91
CA CYS A 207 -8.47 -19.30 11.26
C CYS A 207 -9.32 -20.58 11.25
N ASP A 208 -10.54 -20.53 11.77
CA ASP A 208 -11.47 -21.65 11.80
C ASP A 208 -11.88 -22.08 10.38
N ILE A 209 -12.17 -21.12 9.48
CA ILE A 209 -12.43 -21.38 8.06
C ILE A 209 -11.26 -22.10 7.38
N ILE A 210 -10.03 -21.61 7.57
CA ILE A 210 -8.83 -22.23 7.00
C ILE A 210 -8.65 -23.64 7.57
N ASN A 211 -8.91 -23.81 8.86
CA ASN A 211 -8.71 -25.09 9.54
C ASN A 211 -9.75 -26.15 9.17
N SER A 212 -10.99 -25.75 8.95
CA SER A 212 -12.10 -26.63 8.54
C SER A 212 -12.02 -27.07 7.08
N THR A 213 -11.18 -26.45 6.26
CA THR A 213 -10.96 -26.86 4.87
C THR A 213 -10.17 -28.17 4.82
N GLU A 214 -10.81 -29.26 4.39
CA GLU A 214 -10.19 -30.60 4.35
C GLU A 214 -9.16 -30.75 3.22
N ASP A 215 -9.46 -30.22 2.02
CA ASP A 215 -8.56 -30.32 0.88
C ASP A 215 -7.28 -29.49 1.13
N LYS A 216 -6.12 -30.15 1.10
CA LYS A 216 -4.83 -29.51 1.38
C LYS A 216 -4.46 -28.41 0.39
N LYS A 217 -4.78 -28.58 -0.89
CA LYS A 217 -4.49 -27.60 -1.96
C LYS A 217 -5.37 -26.36 -1.77
N LEU A 218 -6.68 -26.57 -1.57
CA LEU A 218 -7.62 -25.48 -1.31
C LEU A 218 -7.29 -24.77 0.00
N LYS A 219 -7.05 -25.49 1.10
CA LYS A 219 -6.65 -24.92 2.38
C LYS A 219 -5.45 -23.99 2.25
N LYS A 220 -4.44 -24.40 1.48
CA LYS A 220 -3.28 -23.55 1.17
C LYS A 220 -3.69 -22.28 0.42
N HIS A 221 -4.51 -22.39 -0.62
CA HIS A 221 -4.91 -21.23 -1.42
C HIS A 221 -5.85 -20.27 -0.67
N VAL A 222 -6.77 -20.77 0.16
CA VAL A 222 -7.60 -19.98 1.07
C VAL A 222 -6.72 -19.21 2.06
N GLY A 223 -5.73 -19.89 2.66
CA GLY A 223 -4.76 -19.25 3.55
C GLY A 223 -3.99 -18.12 2.84
N ILE A 224 -3.45 -18.39 1.65
CA ILE A 224 -2.71 -17.39 0.85
C ILE A 224 -3.60 -16.20 0.49
N PHE A 225 -4.85 -16.43 0.08
CA PHE A 225 -5.82 -15.38 -0.21
C PHE A 225 -6.00 -14.45 1.00
N PHE A 226 -6.30 -14.99 2.18
CA PHE A 226 -6.50 -14.16 3.36
C PHE A 226 -5.22 -13.42 3.76
N ILE A 227 -4.04 -14.05 3.65
CA ILE A 227 -2.76 -13.38 3.88
C ILE A 227 -2.58 -12.18 2.95
N PHE A 228 -2.89 -12.32 1.66
CA PHE A 228 -2.81 -11.21 0.70
C PHE A 228 -3.78 -10.09 1.06
N ALA A 229 -5.03 -10.42 1.37
CA ALA A 229 -6.04 -9.44 1.73
C ALA A 229 -5.68 -8.68 3.03
N PHE A 230 -5.27 -9.39 4.09
CA PHE A 230 -4.85 -8.76 5.35
C PHE A 230 -3.55 -7.95 5.21
N ARG A 231 -2.63 -8.33 4.32
CA ARG A 231 -1.45 -7.50 4.01
C ARG A 231 -1.82 -6.18 3.37
N ILE A 232 -2.81 -6.18 2.47
CA ILE A 232 -3.33 -4.95 1.86
C ILE A 232 -3.96 -4.06 2.94
N MET A 233 -4.76 -4.62 3.84
CA MET A 233 -5.31 -3.85 4.98
C MET A 233 -4.22 -3.26 5.87
N LYS A 234 -3.18 -4.05 6.22
CA LYS A 234 -2.02 -3.54 6.97
C LYS A 234 -1.35 -2.39 6.22
N LEU A 235 -1.13 -2.52 4.91
CA LEU A 235 -0.57 -1.44 4.08
C LEU A 235 -1.45 -0.18 4.11
N ASN A 236 -2.78 -0.30 4.00
CA ASN A 236 -3.70 0.83 4.14
C ASN A 236 -3.54 1.53 5.50
N ASN A 237 -3.45 0.77 6.59
CA ASN A 237 -3.17 1.34 7.92
C ASN A 237 -1.84 2.09 7.96
N PHE A 238 -0.78 1.58 7.34
CA PHE A 238 0.51 2.28 7.25
C PHE A 238 0.44 3.56 6.40
N ILE A 239 -0.31 3.53 5.30
CA ILE A 239 -0.57 4.73 4.48
C ILE A 239 -1.30 5.78 5.34
N GLU A 240 -2.34 5.38 6.06
CA GLU A 240 -3.12 6.27 6.92
C GLU A 240 -2.26 6.88 8.05
N LEU A 241 -1.48 6.06 8.74
CA LEU A 241 -0.57 6.51 9.79
C LEU A 241 0.45 7.52 9.26
N ASN A 242 1.03 7.25 8.09
CA ASN A 242 1.98 8.17 7.46
C ASN A 242 1.31 9.45 6.99
N LEU A 243 0.08 9.36 6.46
CA LEU A 243 -0.71 10.53 6.10
C LEU A 243 -0.97 11.40 7.34
N ASN A 244 -1.47 10.83 8.43
CA ASN A 244 -1.84 11.56 9.65
C ASN A 244 -0.63 12.18 10.36
N LYS A 245 0.54 11.51 10.35
CA LYS A 245 1.76 12.00 11.01
C LYS A 245 2.60 12.95 10.16
N ALA A 246 2.56 12.81 8.83
CA ALA A 246 3.45 13.56 7.95
C ALA A 246 2.93 14.97 7.64
N ARG A 247 3.86 15.93 7.67
CA ARG A 247 3.61 17.29 7.18
C ARG A 247 3.45 17.29 5.65
N ASN A 248 4.30 16.55 4.96
CA ASN A 248 4.23 16.35 3.51
C ASN A 248 3.46 15.06 3.20
N VAL A 249 2.40 15.16 2.40
CA VAL A 249 1.57 14.02 1.96
C VAL A 249 2.25 13.18 0.87
N GLU A 250 3.24 13.73 0.15
CA GLU A 250 3.95 13.04 -0.93
C GLU A 250 4.63 11.74 -0.48
N ILE A 251 5.00 11.63 0.81
CA ILE A 251 5.61 10.42 1.36
C ILE A 251 4.69 9.19 1.24
N THR A 252 3.38 9.36 1.05
CA THR A 252 2.45 8.24 0.86
C THR A 252 2.39 7.74 -0.59
N ILE A 253 2.86 8.52 -1.57
CA ILE A 253 2.90 8.13 -2.99
C ILE A 253 3.58 6.75 -3.19
N PRO A 254 4.79 6.50 -2.64
CA PRO A 254 5.41 5.18 -2.74
C PRO A 254 4.53 4.03 -2.24
N LEU A 255 3.88 4.21 -1.08
CA LEU A 255 3.05 3.19 -0.48
C LEU A 255 1.75 2.96 -1.29
N ILE A 256 1.21 4.01 -1.92
CA ILE A 256 0.04 3.91 -2.82
C ILE A 256 0.41 3.20 -4.12
N MET A 257 1.64 3.38 -4.61
CA MET A 257 2.16 2.60 -5.73
C MET A 257 2.33 1.12 -5.36
N LEU A 258 2.83 0.84 -4.16
CA LEU A 258 2.87 -0.52 -3.63
C LEU A 258 1.47 -1.12 -3.48
N LEU A 259 0.49 -0.31 -3.02
CA LEU A 259 -0.89 -0.73 -2.91
C LEU A 259 -1.41 -1.22 -4.28
N LYS A 260 -1.15 -0.46 -5.35
CA LYS A 260 -1.53 -0.84 -6.71
C LYS A 260 -1.04 -2.24 -7.06
N LYS A 261 0.24 -2.49 -6.78
CA LYS A 261 0.87 -3.77 -7.07
C LYS A 261 0.24 -4.92 -6.27
N LYS A 262 0.00 -4.74 -4.97
CA LYS A 262 -0.62 -5.78 -4.12
C LYS A 262 -2.07 -6.07 -4.53
N LEU A 263 -2.81 -5.05 -4.94
CA LEU A 263 -4.16 -5.15 -5.48
C LEU A 263 -4.20 -5.94 -6.81
N GLU A 264 -3.20 -5.76 -7.67
CA GLU A 264 -3.03 -6.56 -8.89
C GLU A 264 -2.59 -8.00 -8.60
N ASP A 265 -1.74 -8.20 -7.59
CA ASP A 265 -1.25 -9.53 -7.20
C ASP A 265 -2.40 -10.41 -6.67
N ILE A 266 -3.32 -9.87 -5.86
CA ILE A 266 -4.47 -10.63 -5.36
C ILE A 266 -5.46 -10.96 -6.48
N ASP A 267 -5.69 -10.04 -7.43
CA ASP A 267 -6.54 -10.28 -8.61
C ASP A 267 -5.93 -11.36 -9.51
N THR A 268 -4.62 -11.26 -9.78
CA THR A 268 -3.89 -12.24 -10.57
C THR A 268 -3.93 -13.61 -9.90
N PHE A 269 -3.68 -13.68 -8.59
CA PHE A 269 -3.75 -14.92 -7.82
C PHE A 269 -5.14 -15.56 -7.90
N TYR A 270 -6.20 -14.74 -7.82
CA TYR A 270 -7.56 -15.23 -7.96
C TYR A 270 -7.80 -15.91 -9.30
N HIS A 271 -7.52 -15.19 -10.38
CA HIS A 271 -7.80 -15.66 -11.73
C HIS A 271 -6.89 -16.79 -12.21
N THR A 272 -5.68 -16.90 -11.65
CA THR A 272 -4.71 -17.92 -12.10
C THR A 272 -4.78 -19.22 -11.31
N ILE A 273 -5.08 -19.17 -10.01
CA ILE A 273 -4.93 -20.34 -9.12
C ILE A 273 -6.14 -20.53 -8.19
N PHE A 274 -6.61 -19.45 -7.54
CA PHE A 274 -7.58 -19.61 -6.46
C PHE A 274 -8.96 -20.01 -6.98
N LYS A 275 -9.43 -19.40 -8.08
CA LYS A 275 -10.74 -19.70 -8.68
C LYS A 275 -10.89 -21.17 -9.04
N GLU A 276 -9.89 -21.76 -9.71
CA GLU A 276 -9.88 -23.18 -10.05
C GLU A 276 -10.01 -24.06 -8.79
N SER A 277 -9.36 -23.65 -7.70
CA SER A 277 -9.41 -24.38 -6.43
C SER A 277 -10.75 -24.25 -5.72
N LEU A 278 -11.44 -23.12 -5.86
CA LEU A 278 -12.80 -22.97 -5.35
C LEU A 278 -13.78 -23.85 -6.13
N GLN A 279 -13.61 -23.94 -7.46
CA GLN A 279 -14.44 -24.78 -8.34
C GLN A 279 -14.37 -26.28 -8.04
N THR A 280 -13.31 -26.76 -7.39
CA THR A 280 -13.24 -28.17 -6.98
C THR A 280 -14.14 -28.48 -5.78
N MET A 281 -14.44 -27.49 -4.93
CA MET A 281 -15.25 -27.66 -3.72
C MET A 281 -16.69 -27.18 -3.91
N PHE A 282 -16.88 -26.00 -4.50
CA PHE A 282 -18.18 -25.39 -4.72
C PHE A 282 -18.63 -25.67 -6.16
N LYS A 283 -19.69 -26.46 -6.32
CA LYS A 283 -20.17 -26.93 -7.65
C LYS A 283 -21.20 -26.00 -8.28
N THR A 284 -21.79 -25.13 -7.48
CA THR A 284 -22.87 -24.23 -7.87
C THR A 284 -22.27 -22.95 -8.46
N GLU A 285 -22.55 -22.70 -9.75
CA GLU A 285 -22.12 -21.46 -10.44
C GLU A 285 -22.55 -20.20 -9.68
N ALA A 286 -23.67 -20.23 -8.95
CA ALA A 286 -24.17 -19.10 -8.17
C ALA A 286 -23.24 -18.68 -7.01
N GLU A 287 -22.62 -19.64 -6.31
CA GLU A 287 -21.78 -19.34 -5.14
C GLU A 287 -20.44 -18.75 -5.56
N ILE A 288 -19.81 -19.34 -6.57
CA ILE A 288 -18.57 -18.83 -7.16
C ILE A 288 -18.84 -17.54 -7.95
N GLY A 289 -20.02 -17.45 -8.58
CA GLY A 289 -20.48 -16.26 -9.31
C GLY A 289 -20.46 -15.02 -8.43
N ASN A 290 -20.92 -15.12 -7.18
CA ASN A 290 -20.85 -14.00 -6.24
C ASN A 290 -19.40 -13.53 -5.99
N VAL A 291 -18.44 -14.47 -5.85
CA VAL A 291 -17.03 -14.10 -5.67
C VAL A 291 -16.43 -13.51 -6.94
N ASP A 292 -16.77 -14.05 -8.12
CA ASP A 292 -16.38 -13.49 -9.42
C ASP A 292 -16.89 -12.05 -9.59
N GLU A 293 -18.13 -11.79 -9.19
CA GLU A 293 -18.73 -10.45 -9.21
C GLU A 293 -17.98 -9.49 -8.28
N ILE A 294 -17.59 -9.94 -7.09
CA ILE A 294 -16.82 -9.13 -6.14
C ILE A 294 -15.41 -8.82 -6.67
N PHE A 295 -14.69 -9.78 -7.26
CA PHE A 295 -13.40 -9.50 -7.91
C PHE A 295 -13.56 -8.56 -9.12
N THR A 296 -14.68 -8.65 -9.84
CA THR A 296 -15.00 -7.71 -10.91
C THR A 296 -15.28 -6.31 -10.36
N ALA A 297 -16.05 -6.20 -9.27
CA ALA A 297 -16.32 -4.94 -8.59
C ALA A 297 -15.04 -4.32 -8.03
N LEU A 298 -14.16 -5.13 -7.46
CA LEU A 298 -12.85 -4.74 -6.95
C LEU A 298 -12.00 -4.04 -8.03
N LYS A 299 -12.00 -4.55 -9.28
CA LYS A 299 -11.32 -3.87 -10.40
C LYS A 299 -11.87 -2.47 -10.66
N PHE A 300 -13.18 -2.26 -10.53
CA PHE A 300 -13.77 -0.93 -10.69
C PHE A 300 -13.44 0.01 -9.52
N GLU A 301 -13.38 -0.51 -8.29
CA GLU A 301 -12.90 0.26 -7.14
C GLU A 301 -11.43 0.69 -7.33
N TYR A 302 -10.59 -0.20 -7.88
CA TYR A 302 -9.20 0.13 -8.22
C TYR A 302 -9.12 1.21 -9.30
N LYS A 303 -10.03 1.20 -10.28
CA LYS A 303 -10.11 2.26 -11.28
C LYS A 303 -10.49 3.61 -10.68
N LYS A 304 -11.38 3.67 -9.68
CA LYS A 304 -11.63 4.94 -8.95
C LYS A 304 -10.35 5.52 -8.38
N ILE A 305 -9.48 4.67 -7.84
CA ILE A 305 -8.19 5.08 -7.27
C ILE A 305 -7.25 5.56 -8.38
N TYR A 306 -6.95 4.70 -9.37
CA TYR A 306 -5.84 4.92 -10.31
C TYR A 306 -6.22 5.59 -11.64
N GLU A 307 -7.49 5.68 -11.98
CA GLU A 307 -7.99 6.50 -13.10
C GLU A 307 -8.66 7.79 -12.58
N GLY A 308 -8.90 7.88 -11.27
CA GLY A 308 -9.61 8.96 -10.61
C GLY A 308 -8.77 9.71 -9.58
N GLU A 309 -8.93 9.36 -8.30
CA GLU A 309 -8.37 10.11 -7.14
C GLU A 309 -6.87 10.38 -7.27
N PHE A 310 -6.08 9.36 -7.65
CA PHE A 310 -4.62 9.45 -7.68
C PHE A 310 -4.08 10.31 -8.83
N PRO A 311 -4.57 10.21 -10.08
CA PRO A 311 -4.24 11.20 -11.11
C PRO A 311 -4.57 12.64 -10.73
N HIS A 312 -5.73 12.88 -10.12
CA HIS A 312 -6.14 14.24 -9.70
C HIS A 312 -5.18 14.85 -8.68
N TYR A 313 -4.46 14.04 -7.90
CA TYR A 313 -3.42 14.53 -6.99
C TYR A 313 -2.30 15.30 -7.71
N PHE A 314 -1.98 14.89 -8.94
CA PHE A 314 -0.91 15.49 -9.76
C PHE A 314 -1.41 16.66 -10.63
N GLU A 315 -2.71 16.94 -10.65
CA GLU A 315 -3.26 18.04 -11.42
C GLU A 315 -3.15 19.35 -10.62
N GLU A 316 -2.18 20.19 -10.98
CA GLU A 316 -1.83 21.44 -10.27
C GLU A 316 -2.93 22.51 -10.21
N LYS A 317 -4.08 22.31 -10.87
CA LYS A 317 -5.06 23.37 -11.16
C LYS A 317 -6.26 23.45 -10.20
N ASP A 318 -6.48 22.46 -9.33
CA ASP A 318 -7.65 22.45 -8.43
C ASP A 318 -7.27 22.79 -6.99
N GLU A 319 -7.12 24.07 -6.68
CA GLU A 319 -6.93 24.57 -5.31
C GLU A 319 -8.08 24.21 -4.35
N LYS A 320 -9.24 23.79 -4.90
CA LYS A 320 -10.45 23.49 -4.13
C LYS A 320 -10.41 22.13 -3.43
N ILE A 321 -9.68 21.15 -3.96
CA ILE A 321 -9.65 19.80 -3.39
C ILE A 321 -8.31 19.59 -2.66
N SER A 322 -8.38 19.30 -1.37
CA SER A 322 -7.18 19.02 -0.60
C SER A 322 -6.51 17.74 -1.09
N LYS A 323 -5.23 17.82 -1.49
CA LYS A 323 -4.36 16.65 -1.78
C LYS A 323 -4.42 15.57 -0.70
N ARG A 324 -4.53 15.99 0.57
CA ARG A 324 -4.70 15.08 1.72
C ARG A 324 -6.03 14.33 1.67
N SER A 325 -7.10 15.00 1.24
CA SER A 325 -8.42 14.37 1.07
C SER A 325 -8.39 13.31 -0.01
N LEU A 326 -7.77 13.59 -1.17
CA LEU A 326 -7.58 12.61 -2.24
C LEU A 326 -6.85 11.35 -1.70
N MET A 327 -5.77 11.53 -0.95
CA MET A 327 -5.05 10.40 -0.34
C MET A 327 -5.91 9.63 0.69
N LYS A 328 -6.76 10.31 1.46
CA LYS A 328 -7.72 9.65 2.36
C LYS A 328 -8.76 8.84 1.58
N ASN A 329 -9.27 9.37 0.47
CA ASN A 329 -10.24 8.70 -0.38
C ASN A 329 -9.69 7.38 -0.91
N ILE A 330 -8.43 7.35 -1.34
CA ILE A 330 -7.74 6.13 -1.79
C ILE A 330 -7.77 5.04 -0.72
N ILE A 331 -7.45 5.40 0.53
CA ILE A 331 -7.47 4.48 1.67
C ILE A 331 -8.88 3.96 1.91
N ILE A 332 -9.88 4.85 1.94
CA ILE A 332 -11.29 4.48 2.18
C ILE A 332 -11.81 3.52 1.11
N ILE A 333 -11.58 3.84 -0.17
CA ILE A 333 -12.01 3.01 -1.30
C ILE A 333 -11.37 1.62 -1.20
N SER A 334 -10.05 1.58 -0.95
CA SER A 334 -9.32 0.31 -0.88
C SER A 334 -9.74 -0.53 0.33
N ASP A 335 -9.87 0.08 1.51
CA ASP A 335 -10.22 -0.63 2.75
C ASP A 335 -11.61 -1.26 2.65
N MET A 336 -12.60 -0.51 2.17
CA MET A 336 -13.94 -1.05 1.94
C MET A 336 -13.96 -2.20 0.95
N ALA A 337 -13.29 -2.04 -0.19
CA ALA A 337 -13.30 -3.05 -1.24
C ALA A 337 -12.64 -4.36 -0.76
N ILE A 338 -11.59 -4.25 0.07
CA ILE A 338 -10.88 -5.41 0.63
C ILE A 338 -11.66 -6.05 1.78
N GLN A 339 -12.31 -5.28 2.64
CA GLN A 339 -13.19 -5.83 3.68
C GLN A 339 -14.37 -6.59 3.07
N GLU A 340 -15.00 -6.04 2.03
CA GLU A 340 -16.07 -6.70 1.28
C GLU A 340 -15.55 -7.99 0.61
N LEU A 341 -14.36 -7.95 0.03
CA LEU A 341 -13.72 -9.12 -0.56
C LEU A 341 -13.46 -10.23 0.49
N ILE A 342 -12.92 -9.89 1.65
CA ILE A 342 -12.68 -10.84 2.75
C ILE A 342 -13.99 -11.45 3.23
N GLU A 343 -15.01 -10.63 3.47
CA GLU A 343 -16.32 -11.11 3.94
C GLU A 343 -16.97 -12.07 2.94
N ASN A 344 -17.01 -11.72 1.65
CA ASN A 344 -17.67 -12.55 0.65
C ASN A 344 -16.96 -13.89 0.42
N VAL A 345 -15.62 -13.91 0.44
CA VAL A 345 -14.88 -15.18 0.38
C VAL A 345 -15.07 -16.00 1.64
N ALA A 346 -15.12 -15.37 2.82
CA ALA A 346 -15.38 -16.06 4.08
C ALA A 346 -16.79 -16.69 4.11
N LYS A 347 -17.80 -16.01 3.57
CA LYS A 347 -19.19 -16.49 3.47
C LYS A 347 -19.34 -17.77 2.65
N LEU A 348 -18.42 -18.06 1.71
CA LEU A 348 -18.42 -19.34 1.00
C LEU A 348 -18.23 -20.53 1.94
N PHE A 349 -17.43 -20.36 2.99
CA PHE A 349 -17.11 -21.43 3.95
C PHE A 349 -18.00 -21.38 5.18
N LYS A 350 -18.45 -20.18 5.56
CA LYS A 350 -19.25 -19.93 6.76
C LYS A 350 -20.35 -18.90 6.42
N PRO A 351 -21.50 -19.30 5.87
CA PRO A 351 -22.52 -18.38 5.35
C PRO A 351 -23.06 -17.37 6.37
N GLU A 352 -23.05 -17.72 7.65
CA GLU A 352 -23.47 -16.87 8.76
C GLU A 352 -22.43 -15.82 9.18
N ILE A 353 -21.20 -15.88 8.64
CA ILE A 353 -20.18 -14.88 8.94
C ILE A 353 -20.58 -13.52 8.37
N SER A 354 -20.39 -12.49 9.17
CA SER A 354 -20.53 -11.10 8.75
C SER A 354 -19.21 -10.36 8.90
N GLY A 355 -19.03 -9.27 8.17
CA GLY A 355 -17.84 -8.43 8.33
C GLY A 355 -17.66 -7.92 9.77
N SER A 356 -18.75 -7.77 10.54
CA SER A 356 -18.69 -7.37 11.95
C SER A 356 -18.11 -8.44 12.88
N ASN A 357 -18.10 -9.70 12.46
CA ASN A 357 -17.37 -10.76 13.17
C ASN A 357 -15.85 -10.68 12.94
N ILE A 358 -15.44 -10.12 11.79
CA ILE A 358 -14.05 -10.11 11.33
C ILE A 358 -13.35 -8.79 11.71
N PHE A 359 -14.08 -7.66 11.67
CA PHE A 359 -13.53 -6.33 11.88
C PHE A 359 -14.34 -5.53 12.92
N GLU A 360 -13.64 -4.87 13.84
CA GLU A 360 -14.25 -4.12 14.96
C GLU A 360 -15.10 -2.92 14.50
N ASN A 361 -14.69 -2.22 13.44
CA ASN A 361 -15.37 -1.04 12.90
C ASN A 361 -16.00 -1.30 11.53
N TYR A 362 -16.47 -2.54 11.29
CA TYR A 362 -17.06 -2.89 10.00
C TYR A 362 -18.32 -2.07 9.72
N VAL A 363 -18.35 -1.39 8.58
CA VAL A 363 -19.58 -0.80 8.04
C VAL A 363 -19.88 -1.47 6.71
N SER A 364 -21.01 -2.17 6.65
CA SER A 364 -21.38 -2.87 5.41
C SER A 364 -21.62 -1.88 4.27
N ARG A 365 -21.32 -2.31 3.04
CA ARG A 365 -21.61 -1.52 1.83
C ARG A 365 -23.10 -1.17 1.72
N ALA A 366 -23.99 -2.05 2.18
CA ALA A 366 -25.42 -1.80 2.22
C ALA A 366 -25.78 -0.65 3.18
N GLN A 367 -25.16 -0.62 4.37
CA GLN A 367 -25.34 0.47 5.33
C GLN A 367 -24.83 1.80 4.76
N LYS A 368 -23.63 1.81 4.17
CA LYS A 368 -23.10 3.01 3.49
C LYS A 368 -23.96 3.44 2.31
N ALA A 369 -24.46 2.51 1.50
CA ALA A 369 -25.36 2.83 0.40
C ALA A 369 -26.65 3.48 0.90
N SER A 370 -27.18 3.06 2.05
CA SER A 370 -28.35 3.70 2.68
C SER A 370 -28.05 5.13 3.14
N GLU A 371 -26.92 5.36 3.81
CA GLU A 371 -26.48 6.70 4.24
C GLU A 371 -26.32 7.65 3.05
N VAL A 372 -25.67 7.16 1.98
CA VAL A 372 -25.47 7.89 0.72
C VAL A 372 -26.80 8.20 0.05
N LYS A 373 -27.72 7.24 0.01
CA LYS A 373 -29.06 7.41 -0.54
C LYS A 373 -29.83 8.51 0.19
N GLU A 374 -29.79 8.54 1.52
CA GLU A 374 -30.43 9.61 2.30
C GLU A 374 -29.86 10.99 1.97
N LYS A 375 -28.53 11.10 1.85
CA LYS A 375 -27.87 12.36 1.47
C LYS A 375 -28.22 12.78 0.04
N LEU A 376 -28.25 11.85 -0.91
CA LEU A 376 -28.69 12.12 -2.28
C LEU A 376 -30.17 12.54 -2.34
N VAL A 377 -31.06 11.95 -1.54
CA VAL A 377 -32.47 12.38 -1.44
C VAL A 377 -32.56 13.81 -0.92
N LYS A 378 -31.79 14.17 0.12
CA LYS A 378 -31.75 15.55 0.64
C LYS A 378 -31.29 16.54 -0.44
N LEU A 379 -30.20 16.22 -1.14
CA LEU A 379 -29.70 17.03 -2.25
C LEU A 379 -30.71 17.14 -3.40
N HIS A 380 -31.33 16.02 -3.79
CA HIS A 380 -32.37 15.97 -4.81
C HIS A 380 -33.55 16.88 -4.45
N THR A 381 -34.08 16.77 -3.24
CA THR A 381 -35.19 17.61 -2.75
C THR A 381 -34.81 19.09 -2.77
N LYS A 382 -33.61 19.45 -2.31
CA LYS A 382 -33.12 20.84 -2.32
C LYS A 382 -33.02 21.42 -3.74
N ILE A 383 -32.54 20.64 -4.70
CA ILE A 383 -32.48 21.05 -6.11
C ILE A 383 -33.90 21.18 -6.70
N ASN A 384 -34.79 20.24 -6.40
CA ASN A 384 -36.18 20.32 -6.83
C ASN A 384 -36.88 21.57 -6.28
N ASP A 385 -36.71 21.87 -4.99
CA ASP A 385 -37.26 23.06 -4.35
C ASP A 385 -36.73 24.36 -4.96
N PHE A 386 -35.47 24.39 -5.39
CA PHE A 386 -34.89 25.51 -6.10
C PHE A 386 -35.58 25.80 -7.44
N PHE A 387 -35.99 24.76 -8.17
CA PHE A 387 -36.74 24.91 -9.41
C PHE A 387 -38.23 25.20 -9.18
N SER A 388 -38.83 24.63 -8.13
CA SER A 388 -40.26 24.81 -7.81
C SER A 388 -40.57 26.15 -7.13
N HIS A 389 -39.66 26.69 -6.33
CA HIS A 389 -39.87 27.91 -5.56
C HIS A 389 -38.84 28.97 -5.91
N LYS A 390 -39.16 29.82 -6.91
CA LYS A 390 -38.29 30.91 -7.34
C LYS A 390 -37.86 31.79 -6.16
N GLY A 391 -36.55 31.84 -5.90
CA GLY A 391 -35.91 32.76 -4.95
C GLY A 391 -35.83 32.29 -3.50
N LYS A 392 -36.27 31.08 -3.14
CA LYS A 392 -36.19 30.57 -1.76
C LYS A 392 -34.86 29.92 -1.39
N ILE A 393 -34.12 29.39 -2.37
CA ILE A 393 -32.86 28.68 -2.15
C ILE A 393 -31.77 29.39 -2.94
N ASN A 394 -30.66 29.72 -2.29
CA ASN A 394 -29.49 30.28 -2.96
C ASN A 394 -28.76 29.15 -3.71
N PRO A 395 -28.41 29.32 -5.01
CA PRO A 395 -27.56 28.38 -5.73
C PRO A 395 -26.28 27.99 -4.99
N ALA A 396 -25.71 28.92 -4.22
CA ALA A 396 -24.52 28.67 -3.40
C ALA A 396 -24.75 27.59 -2.33
N ASP A 397 -25.95 27.51 -1.75
CA ASP A 397 -26.29 26.52 -0.73
C ASP A 397 -26.38 25.10 -1.33
N ILE A 398 -26.84 24.99 -2.58
CA ILE A 398 -26.84 23.72 -3.31
C ILE A 398 -25.40 23.31 -3.61
N PHE A 399 -24.58 24.26 -4.05
CA PHE A 399 -23.18 24.03 -4.36
C PHE A 399 -22.37 23.60 -3.13
N TYR A 400 -22.67 24.18 -1.97
CA TYR A 400 -22.10 23.76 -0.69
C TYR A 400 -22.43 22.30 -0.37
N ASP A 401 -23.70 21.89 -0.47
CA ASP A 401 -24.10 20.50 -0.22
C ASP A 401 -23.46 19.52 -1.22
N ILE A 402 -23.30 19.93 -2.49
CA ILE A 402 -22.57 19.13 -3.50
C ILE A 402 -21.11 18.95 -3.10
N ASN A 403 -20.42 20.03 -2.70
CA ASN A 403 -19.04 19.96 -2.24
C ASN A 403 -18.90 19.08 -1.00
N GLN A 404 -19.81 19.23 -0.04
CA GLN A 404 -19.83 18.38 1.15
C GLN A 404 -19.99 16.91 0.77
N PHE A 405 -20.91 16.59 -0.15
CA PHE A 405 -21.09 15.22 -0.64
C PHE A 405 -19.83 14.69 -1.35
N ILE A 406 -19.15 15.53 -2.14
CA ILE A 406 -17.87 15.18 -2.79
C ILE A 406 -16.82 14.81 -1.75
N GLU A 407 -16.70 15.59 -0.68
CA GLU A 407 -15.71 15.38 0.37
C GLU A 407 -16.01 14.16 1.24
N THR A 408 -17.28 13.86 1.51
CA THR A 408 -17.63 12.84 2.52
C THR A 408 -18.19 11.53 1.97
N ASP A 409 -18.83 11.53 0.79
CA ASP A 409 -19.67 10.40 0.38
C ASP A 409 -19.49 9.92 -1.06
N LEU A 410 -18.84 10.73 -1.92
CA LEU A 410 -18.68 10.42 -3.33
C LEU A 410 -18.04 9.05 -3.58
N ASN A 411 -17.05 8.67 -2.77
CA ASN A 411 -16.32 7.40 -2.88
C ASN A 411 -17.22 6.16 -2.80
N TYR A 412 -18.38 6.29 -2.14
CA TYR A 412 -19.33 5.21 -1.93
C TYR A 412 -20.27 4.96 -3.13
N LEU A 413 -20.29 5.87 -4.12
CA LEU A 413 -21.02 5.64 -5.38
C LEU A 413 -20.34 4.55 -6.22
N LEU A 414 -21.05 3.88 -7.12
CA LEU A 414 -20.39 2.97 -8.08
C LEU A 414 -19.45 3.76 -9.01
N PHE A 415 -18.43 3.11 -9.59
CA PHE A 415 -17.47 3.77 -10.48
C PHE A 415 -18.12 4.57 -11.64
N LYS A 416 -19.17 4.01 -12.26
CA LYS A 416 -19.92 4.70 -13.32
C LYS A 416 -20.58 5.99 -12.80
N ASP A 417 -21.26 5.89 -11.67
CA ASP A 417 -21.99 7.00 -11.05
C ASP A 417 -21.02 8.04 -10.47
N TRP A 418 -19.91 7.60 -9.89
CA TRP A 418 -18.80 8.43 -9.41
C TRP A 418 -18.23 9.31 -10.55
N ASN A 419 -17.91 8.71 -11.70
CA ASN A 419 -17.41 9.44 -12.88
C ASN A 419 -18.46 10.42 -13.44
N GLU A 420 -19.70 9.96 -13.58
CA GLU A 420 -20.78 10.79 -14.12
C GLU A 420 -21.10 11.97 -13.18
N PHE A 421 -21.05 11.75 -11.86
CA PHE A 421 -21.20 12.78 -10.85
C PHE A 421 -20.11 13.86 -10.99
N LEU A 422 -18.84 13.47 -11.04
CA LEU A 422 -17.73 14.42 -11.22
C LEU A 422 -17.85 15.21 -12.53
N ASN A 423 -18.29 14.56 -13.62
CA ASN A 423 -18.52 15.24 -14.89
C ASN A 423 -19.60 16.32 -14.79
N TYR A 424 -20.70 16.06 -14.08
CA TYR A 424 -21.73 17.08 -13.83
C TYR A 424 -21.23 18.17 -12.91
N TYR A 425 -20.52 17.81 -11.83
CA TYR A 425 -19.92 18.79 -10.93
C TYR A 425 -18.99 19.75 -11.67
N ASN A 426 -18.07 19.22 -12.49
CA ASN A 426 -17.16 20.04 -13.29
C ASN A 426 -17.89 20.98 -14.26
N LYS A 427 -19.01 20.55 -14.85
CA LYS A 427 -19.86 21.44 -15.66
C LYS A 427 -20.50 22.55 -14.81
N LEU A 428 -20.98 22.22 -13.61
CA LEU A 428 -21.56 23.21 -12.69
C LEU A 428 -20.53 24.24 -12.25
N VAL A 429 -19.33 23.80 -11.86
CA VAL A 429 -18.19 24.69 -11.50
C VAL A 429 -17.88 25.65 -12.64
N ARG A 430 -17.76 25.16 -13.87
CA ARG A 430 -17.41 25.97 -15.05
C ARG A 430 -18.46 27.02 -15.40
N THR A 431 -19.72 26.75 -15.09
CA THR A 431 -20.80 27.70 -15.39
C THR A 431 -20.90 28.87 -14.41
N ASP A 432 -20.25 28.82 -13.25
CA ASP A 432 -20.17 29.92 -12.28
C ASP A 432 -21.48 30.72 -12.07
N PHE A 433 -22.57 29.99 -11.78
CA PHE A 433 -23.93 30.55 -11.58
C PHE A 433 -24.52 31.37 -12.76
N SER A 434 -23.94 31.27 -13.96
CA SER A 434 -24.47 31.85 -15.21
C SER A 434 -25.82 31.22 -15.61
N PRO A 435 -26.52 31.74 -16.65
CA PRO A 435 -27.77 31.13 -17.11
C PRO A 435 -27.66 29.64 -17.47
N GLU A 436 -26.49 29.19 -17.92
CA GLU A 436 -26.18 27.79 -18.23
C GLU A 436 -26.15 26.90 -16.98
N PHE A 437 -25.86 27.48 -15.80
CA PHE A 437 -25.87 26.76 -14.53
C PHE A 437 -27.21 26.08 -14.29
N LYS A 438 -28.34 26.74 -14.58
CA LYS A 438 -29.67 26.16 -14.38
C LYS A 438 -29.93 24.96 -15.29
N LEU A 439 -29.41 24.97 -16.51
CA LEU A 439 -29.51 23.85 -17.45
C LEU A 439 -28.68 22.66 -16.96
N ASN A 440 -27.44 22.92 -16.56
CA ASN A 440 -26.54 21.89 -16.03
C ASN A 440 -27.06 21.34 -14.69
N LEU A 441 -27.63 22.17 -13.82
CA LEU A 441 -28.22 21.74 -12.56
C LEU A 441 -29.46 20.86 -12.78
N LYS A 442 -30.26 21.15 -13.81
CA LYS A 442 -31.40 20.30 -14.18
C LYS A 442 -30.95 18.95 -14.76
N ALA A 443 -29.86 18.94 -15.52
CA ALA A 443 -29.26 17.69 -16.01
C ALA A 443 -28.67 16.86 -14.86
N PHE A 444 -27.95 17.50 -13.94
CA PHE A 444 -27.44 16.88 -12.71
C PHE A 444 -28.58 16.34 -11.82
N HIS A 445 -29.68 17.08 -11.69
CA HIS A 445 -30.87 16.62 -10.97
C HIS A 445 -31.44 15.34 -11.58
N SER A 446 -31.61 15.30 -12.91
CA SER A 446 -32.07 14.11 -13.63
C SER A 446 -31.15 12.90 -13.41
N PHE A 447 -29.84 13.14 -13.34
CA PHE A 447 -28.86 12.12 -13.01
C PHE A 447 -29.01 11.59 -11.58
N ILE A 448 -29.17 12.48 -10.58
CA ILE A 448 -29.46 12.06 -9.21
C ILE A 448 -30.78 11.26 -9.15
N THR A 449 -31.83 11.70 -9.86
CA THR A 449 -33.10 10.94 -9.95
C THR A 449 -32.88 9.52 -10.48
N LYS A 450 -32.03 9.36 -11.50
CA LYS A 450 -31.69 8.04 -12.05
C LYS A 450 -30.96 7.17 -11.04
N ILE A 451 -29.92 7.69 -10.37
CA ILE A 451 -29.20 6.96 -9.32
C ILE A 451 -30.17 6.50 -8.22
N LEU A 452 -31.02 7.39 -7.73
CA LEU A 452 -31.97 7.08 -6.66
C LEU A 452 -32.96 5.97 -7.06
N LYS A 453 -33.36 5.90 -8.33
CA LYS A 453 -34.18 4.80 -8.87
C LYS A 453 -33.39 3.50 -8.92
N GLU A 454 -32.18 3.51 -9.47
CA GLU A 454 -31.32 2.31 -9.50
C GLU A 454 -31.01 1.79 -8.08
N MET A 455 -30.83 2.68 -7.10
CA MET A 455 -30.67 2.33 -5.68
C MET A 455 -31.97 1.85 -5.00
N ALA A 456 -33.13 2.05 -5.60
CA ALA A 456 -34.40 1.50 -5.11
C ALA A 456 -34.66 0.10 -5.66
N ASP A 457 -34.21 -0.16 -6.89
CA ASP A 457 -34.40 -1.43 -7.59
C ASP A 457 -33.42 -2.53 -7.13
N ARG A 458 -32.30 -2.17 -6.49
CA ARG A 458 -31.28 -3.10 -5.94
C ARG A 458 -31.63 -3.68 -4.55
N LYS A 459 -32.91 -3.80 -4.22
CA LYS A 459 -33.36 -4.40 -2.94
C LYS A 459 -33.37 -5.91 -2.96
#